data_AF-A0A5Y3W7S1-F1
#
_entry.id   AF-A0A5Y3W7S1-F1
#
_cell.length_a   1.000
_cell.length_b   1.000
_cell.length_c   1.000
_cell.angle_alpha   90.00
_cell.angle_beta   90.00
_cell.angle_gamma   90.00
#
_symmetry.space_group_name_H-M   'P 1'
#
loop_
_entity.id
_entity.type
_entity.pdbx_description
1 polymer ?
#
loop_
_entity_poly.entity_id
_entity_poly.type
_entity_poly.pdbx_seq_one_letter_code
_entity_poly.pdbx_strand_id
1 'polypeptide(L)'
;MPPSVRVKKISLFRALDRYLDTVSVHKRGYQQEFWRVSVIKRHPVAQKMMDEVTTVDIASYRDERLSQMNTRTGKPISGNTVRLELALLSALYNLAKVEWGTCRTNPVEIVRKPKPSPGRDRRLTSSEERRLSKYFQVRNTELYTIFHLALETGMRQGEILSLQWEHIDLQHGVAHLPVTKNGSVRDVPLSRRARNLLHELPVQLSGTVFHYKSTGFKSAWRVALQKLKIENLHFHDLRHEAISRLFELGTLNVMEVAAISGHKSLNMLKRYTHLRAYQLVSKLDTRRRQSQKIATYFVPYPAILEEAGDVFRVHLHDFDGISVSGDTRESAMDTASVVLLRTLATAAQRGERVPPPGDLPLNAGVMINPLAGSVLVCV
;
A
#
# COMPACT_ATOMS: atom_id res chain seq x y z
N MET A 1 -21.94 10.50 -56.08
CA MET A 1 -21.89 10.89 -54.66
C MET A 1 -22.26 9.68 -53.81
N PRO A 2 -21.44 9.24 -52.85
CA PRO A 2 -21.90 8.21 -51.91
C PRO A 2 -23.11 8.76 -51.12
N PRO A 3 -24.13 7.94 -50.84
CA PRO A 3 -25.32 8.39 -50.14
C PRO A 3 -24.92 8.99 -48.79
N SER A 4 -25.35 10.23 -48.52
CA SER A 4 -25.07 10.87 -47.24
C SER A 4 -25.80 10.06 -46.16
N VAL A 5 -25.04 9.26 -45.40
CA VAL A 5 -25.60 8.50 -44.28
C VAL A 5 -26.24 9.50 -43.33
N ARG A 6 -27.58 9.49 -43.25
CA ARG A 6 -28.34 10.38 -42.36
C ARG A 6 -27.97 10.02 -40.93
N VAL A 7 -27.45 11.00 -40.20
CA VAL A 7 -27.09 10.83 -38.80
C VAL A 7 -28.38 10.77 -37.98
N LYS A 8 -28.53 9.73 -37.16
CA LYS A 8 -29.68 9.62 -36.25
C LYS A 8 -29.54 10.67 -35.15
N LYS A 9 -30.49 11.59 -35.05
CA LYS A 9 -30.47 12.65 -34.04
C LYS A 9 -30.79 12.09 -32.66
N ILE A 10 -29.87 12.26 -31.73
CA ILE A 10 -30.02 11.97 -30.30
C ILE A 10 -29.21 12.99 -29.51
N SER A 11 -29.74 13.46 -28.38
CA SER A 11 -28.96 14.30 -27.46
C SER A 11 -27.91 13.48 -26.72
N LEU A 12 -26.81 14.14 -26.32
CA LEU A 12 -25.79 13.51 -25.48
C LEU A 12 -26.40 12.96 -24.18
N PHE A 13 -27.38 13.64 -23.60
CA PHE A 13 -28.11 13.21 -22.41
C PHE A 13 -28.76 11.83 -22.63
N ARG A 14 -29.52 11.67 -23.72
CA ARG A 14 -30.18 10.39 -24.04
C ARG A 14 -29.17 9.31 -24.46
N ALA A 15 -28.10 9.71 -25.13
CA ALA A 15 -27.02 8.79 -25.49
C ALA A 15 -26.32 8.23 -24.24
N LEU A 16 -26.12 9.05 -23.20
CA LEU A 16 -25.56 8.63 -21.92
C LEU A 16 -26.49 7.64 -21.19
N ASP A 17 -27.81 7.87 -21.19
CA ASP A 17 -28.77 6.92 -20.63
C ASP A 17 -28.73 5.59 -21.38
N ARG A 18 -28.81 5.64 -22.71
CA ARG A 18 -28.68 4.43 -23.53
C ARG A 18 -27.38 3.68 -23.26
N TYR A 19 -26.25 4.38 -23.13
CA TYR A 19 -24.96 3.76 -22.84
C TYR A 19 -24.94 3.07 -21.48
N LEU A 20 -25.54 3.72 -20.48
CA LEU A 20 -25.64 3.18 -19.14
C LEU A 20 -26.43 1.86 -19.13
N ASP A 21 -27.58 1.86 -19.82
CA ASP A 21 -28.53 0.75 -19.84
C ASP A 21 -28.08 -0.43 -20.72
N THR A 22 -27.31 -0.17 -21.77
CA THR A 22 -26.93 -1.21 -22.76
C THR A 22 -25.48 -1.67 -22.65
N VAL A 23 -24.58 -0.84 -22.13
CA VAL A 23 -23.14 -1.13 -22.10
C VAL A 23 -22.60 -1.12 -20.67
N SER A 24 -22.85 -0.05 -19.91
CA SER A 24 -22.30 0.05 -18.56
C SER A 24 -22.87 -0.99 -17.61
N VAL A 25 -24.14 -1.41 -17.77
CA VAL A 25 -24.80 -2.40 -16.90
C VAL A 25 -24.03 -3.72 -16.82
N HIS A 26 -23.37 -4.12 -17.90
CA HIS A 26 -22.56 -5.34 -17.97
C HIS A 26 -21.14 -5.14 -17.42
N LYS A 27 -20.75 -3.91 -17.07
CA LYS A 27 -19.43 -3.61 -16.50
C LYS A 27 -19.45 -3.73 -14.99
N ARG A 28 -18.42 -4.36 -14.43
CA ARG A 28 -18.17 -4.42 -12.98
C ARG A 28 -18.01 -3.03 -12.33
N GLY A 29 -17.67 -2.02 -13.12
CA GLY A 29 -17.56 -0.61 -12.73
C GLY A 29 -18.82 0.22 -12.96
N TYR A 30 -19.98 -0.41 -13.17
CA TYR A 30 -21.26 0.24 -13.46
C TYR A 30 -21.54 1.42 -12.53
N GLN A 31 -21.44 1.22 -11.21
CA GLN A 31 -21.74 2.27 -10.25
C GLN A 31 -20.83 3.49 -10.41
N GLN A 32 -19.54 3.31 -10.71
CA GLN A 32 -18.63 4.44 -10.97
C GLN A 32 -18.96 5.14 -12.28
N GLU A 33 -19.36 4.40 -13.32
CA GLU A 33 -19.82 5.00 -14.58
C GLU A 33 -21.14 5.75 -14.39
N PHE A 34 -22.10 5.20 -13.63
CA PHE A 34 -23.36 5.85 -13.27
C PHE A 34 -23.14 7.23 -12.64
N TRP A 35 -22.23 7.33 -11.66
CA TRP A 35 -21.92 8.62 -11.03
C TRP A 35 -21.28 9.61 -12.01
N ARG A 36 -20.39 9.15 -12.91
CA ARG A 36 -19.79 10.01 -13.95
C ARG A 36 -20.84 10.48 -14.95
N VAL A 37 -21.69 9.59 -15.43
CA VAL A 37 -22.82 9.90 -16.30
C VAL A 37 -23.71 10.95 -15.64
N SER A 38 -24.07 10.75 -14.37
CA SER A 38 -24.89 11.70 -13.60
C SER A 38 -24.27 13.10 -13.52
N VAL A 39 -22.94 13.19 -13.39
CA VAL A 39 -22.22 14.46 -13.40
C VAL A 39 -22.27 15.11 -14.79
N ILE A 40 -21.97 14.35 -15.84
CA ILE A 40 -21.97 14.85 -17.23
C ILE A 40 -23.38 15.34 -17.62
N LYS A 41 -24.43 14.60 -17.28
CA LYS A 41 -25.82 14.93 -17.61
C LYS A 41 -26.30 16.27 -17.04
N ARG A 42 -25.70 16.75 -15.94
CA ARG A 42 -26.02 18.06 -15.34
C ARG A 42 -25.40 19.23 -16.09
N HIS A 43 -24.42 18.98 -16.94
CA HIS A 43 -23.74 20.03 -17.69
C HIS A 43 -24.55 20.39 -18.96
N PRO A 44 -24.61 21.68 -19.37
CA PRO A 44 -25.36 22.10 -20.56
C PRO A 44 -24.99 21.35 -21.85
N VAL A 45 -23.73 20.91 -21.99
CA VAL A 45 -23.27 20.09 -23.13
C VAL A 45 -24.11 18.83 -23.34
N ALA A 46 -24.72 18.27 -22.28
CA ALA A 46 -25.56 17.08 -22.39
C ALA A 46 -26.83 17.33 -23.22
N GLN A 47 -27.30 18.57 -23.33
CA GLN A 47 -28.50 18.90 -24.09
C GLN A 47 -28.26 19.00 -25.60
N LYS A 48 -27.00 19.17 -26.03
CA LYS A 48 -26.64 19.21 -27.45
C LYS A 48 -26.85 17.86 -28.13
N MET A 49 -27.13 17.87 -29.44
CA MET A 49 -27.14 16.64 -30.23
C MET A 49 -25.74 16.06 -30.35
N MET A 50 -25.63 14.74 -30.40
CA MET A 50 -24.34 14.04 -30.49
C MET A 50 -23.49 14.48 -31.69
N ASP A 51 -24.10 14.92 -32.79
CA ASP A 51 -23.40 15.41 -33.98
C ASP A 51 -23.08 16.91 -33.96
N GLU A 52 -23.60 17.64 -32.98
CA GLU A 52 -23.37 19.07 -32.77
C GLU A 52 -22.33 19.35 -31.67
N VAL A 53 -21.98 18.35 -30.86
CA VAL A 53 -20.95 18.49 -29.83
C VAL A 53 -19.57 18.59 -30.48
N THR A 54 -18.90 19.71 -30.25
CA THR A 54 -17.58 20.02 -30.80
C THR A 54 -16.46 19.70 -29.82
N THR A 55 -15.21 19.72 -30.31
CA THR A 55 -14.01 19.61 -29.47
C THR A 55 -13.89 20.79 -28.50
N VAL A 56 -14.37 21.97 -28.89
CA VAL A 56 -14.43 23.17 -28.05
C VAL A 56 -15.38 22.95 -26.87
N ASP A 57 -16.55 22.36 -27.11
CA ASP A 57 -17.51 22.04 -26.03
C ASP A 57 -16.92 21.09 -24.99
N ILE A 58 -16.18 20.07 -25.44
CA ILE A 58 -15.52 19.11 -24.56
C ILE A 58 -14.36 19.76 -23.79
N ALA A 59 -13.62 20.69 -24.42
CA ALA A 59 -12.57 21.45 -23.76
C ALA A 59 -13.14 22.39 -22.69
N SER A 60 -14.22 23.13 -23.00
CA SER A 60 -14.93 23.96 -22.02
C SER A 60 -15.45 23.14 -20.85
N TYR A 61 -16.09 21.99 -21.13
CA TYR A 61 -16.51 21.06 -20.08
C TYR A 61 -15.34 20.64 -19.18
N ARG A 62 -14.19 20.26 -19.76
CA ARG A 62 -12.99 19.89 -18.99
C ARG A 62 -12.56 21.04 -18.07
N ASP A 63 -12.47 22.25 -18.59
CA ASP A 63 -11.92 23.40 -17.86
C ASP A 63 -12.88 23.86 -16.75
N GLU A 64 -14.17 23.90 -17.02
CA GLU A 64 -15.21 24.14 -16.01
C GLU A 64 -15.23 23.08 -14.92
N ARG A 65 -15.05 21.80 -15.27
CA ARG A 65 -14.99 20.73 -14.27
C ARG A 65 -13.74 20.83 -13.39
N LEU A 66 -12.62 21.29 -13.94
CA LEU A 66 -11.38 21.49 -13.19
C LEU A 66 -11.45 22.70 -12.25
N SER A 67 -12.22 23.74 -12.58
CA SER A 67 -12.40 24.92 -11.74
C SER A 67 -13.41 24.69 -10.59
N GLN A 68 -14.26 23.67 -10.69
CA GLN A 68 -15.24 23.33 -9.67
C GLN A 68 -14.60 22.77 -8.39
N MET A 69 -15.26 23.04 -7.27
CA MET A 69 -14.90 22.52 -5.95
C MET A 69 -15.72 21.27 -5.61
N ASN A 70 -15.05 20.28 -5.03
CA ASN A 70 -15.71 19.11 -4.48
C ASN A 70 -16.38 19.46 -3.15
N THR A 71 -17.71 19.44 -3.13
CA THR A 71 -18.53 19.80 -1.95
C THR A 71 -18.21 19.00 -0.70
N ARG A 72 -17.74 17.75 -0.84
CA ARG A 72 -17.44 16.89 0.29
C ARG A 72 -16.05 17.14 0.87
N THR A 73 -15.08 17.53 0.04
CA THR A 73 -13.69 17.68 0.47
C THR A 73 -13.21 19.12 0.53
N GLY A 74 -13.98 20.07 0.01
CA GLY A 74 -13.59 21.49 -0.10
C GLY A 74 -12.38 21.73 -1.01
N LYS A 75 -12.02 20.75 -1.85
CA LYS A 75 -10.84 20.79 -2.73
C LYS A 75 -11.26 20.87 -4.19
N PRO A 76 -10.42 21.44 -5.06
CA PRO A 76 -10.66 21.38 -6.51
C PRO A 76 -10.82 19.94 -6.98
N ILE A 77 -11.65 19.74 -8.00
CA ILE A 77 -11.86 18.43 -8.58
C ILE A 77 -10.57 17.94 -9.22
N SER A 78 -10.16 16.73 -8.86
CA SER A 78 -8.87 16.21 -9.32
C SER A 78 -8.87 15.97 -10.83
N GLY A 79 -7.73 16.26 -11.47
CA GLY A 79 -7.57 16.05 -12.91
C GLY A 79 -7.84 14.61 -13.34
N ASN A 80 -7.53 13.62 -12.49
CA ASN A 80 -7.86 12.22 -12.78
C ASN A 80 -9.38 11.95 -12.79
N THR A 81 -10.19 12.68 -12.01
CA THR A 81 -11.66 12.57 -12.05
C THR A 81 -12.17 13.02 -13.41
N VAL A 82 -11.79 14.22 -13.84
CA VAL A 82 -12.16 14.78 -15.15
C VAL A 82 -11.63 13.90 -16.29
N ARG A 83 -10.40 13.39 -16.19
CA ARG A 83 -9.84 12.44 -17.17
C ARG A 83 -10.70 11.18 -17.33
N LEU A 84 -11.28 10.65 -16.25
CA LEU A 84 -12.15 9.48 -16.29
C LEU A 84 -13.55 9.80 -16.84
N GLU A 85 -14.06 11.01 -16.61
CA GLU A 85 -15.28 11.52 -17.27
C GLU A 85 -15.05 11.61 -18.79
N LEU A 86 -13.93 12.20 -19.23
CA LEU A 86 -13.55 12.26 -20.65
C LEU A 86 -13.31 10.87 -21.26
N ALA A 87 -12.74 9.93 -20.52
CA ALA A 87 -12.56 8.56 -21.02
C ALA A 87 -13.91 7.86 -21.26
N LEU A 88 -14.91 8.09 -20.39
CA LEU A 88 -16.26 7.58 -20.58
C LEU A 88 -16.93 8.20 -21.82
N LEU A 89 -16.84 9.52 -21.97
CA LEU A 89 -17.35 10.21 -23.16
C LEU A 89 -16.68 9.69 -24.43
N SER A 90 -15.36 9.54 -24.44
CA SER A 90 -14.63 9.01 -25.60
C SER A 90 -15.11 7.60 -25.98
N ALA A 91 -15.33 6.72 -25.00
CA ALA A 91 -15.87 5.38 -25.24
C ALA A 91 -17.31 5.43 -25.80
N LEU A 92 -18.17 6.28 -25.23
CA LEU A 92 -19.52 6.53 -25.74
C LEU A 92 -19.50 6.97 -27.21
N TYR A 93 -18.70 7.98 -27.55
CA TYR A 93 -18.62 8.51 -28.92
C TYR A 93 -18.06 7.50 -29.92
N ASN A 94 -17.10 6.66 -29.50
CA ASN A 94 -16.59 5.59 -30.35
C ASN A 94 -17.67 4.56 -30.68
N LEU A 95 -18.44 4.14 -29.66
CA LEU A 95 -19.59 3.25 -29.86
C LEU A 95 -20.66 3.91 -30.72
N ALA A 96 -21.04 5.14 -30.40
CA ALA A 96 -22.09 5.88 -31.09
C ALA A 96 -21.79 6.09 -32.58
N LYS A 97 -20.51 6.33 -32.92
CA LYS A 97 -20.03 6.46 -34.30
C LYS A 97 -20.17 5.15 -35.08
N VAL A 98 -19.83 4.02 -34.46
CA VAL A 98 -19.76 2.72 -35.14
C VAL A 98 -21.11 2.01 -35.17
N GLU A 99 -21.82 1.97 -34.04
CA GLU A 99 -22.98 1.11 -33.86
C GLU A 99 -24.31 1.87 -33.88
N TRP A 100 -24.34 3.14 -33.45
CA TRP A 100 -25.60 3.89 -33.35
C TRP A 100 -25.85 4.82 -34.54
N GLY A 101 -24.80 5.22 -35.25
CA GLY A 101 -24.86 6.15 -36.38
C GLY A 101 -25.35 7.54 -35.97
N THR A 102 -25.07 7.96 -34.73
CA THR A 102 -25.58 9.22 -34.14
C THR A 102 -24.55 10.35 -34.15
N CYS A 103 -23.30 10.06 -34.53
CA CYS A 103 -22.24 11.04 -34.74
C CYS A 103 -21.25 10.51 -35.78
N ARG A 104 -20.48 11.39 -36.41
CA ARG A 104 -19.48 11.03 -37.43
C ARG A 104 -18.06 10.94 -36.86
N THR A 105 -17.78 11.70 -35.81
CA THR A 105 -16.46 11.86 -35.21
C THR A 105 -16.54 11.69 -33.70
N ASN A 106 -15.38 11.51 -33.05
CA ASN A 106 -15.26 11.52 -31.61
C ASN A 106 -14.66 12.87 -31.17
N PRO A 107 -15.45 13.82 -30.64
CA PRO A 107 -14.96 15.15 -30.27
C PRO A 107 -13.99 15.12 -29.08
N VAL A 108 -13.86 13.99 -28.38
CA VAL A 108 -12.98 13.84 -27.21
C VAL A 108 -11.56 13.39 -27.58
N GLU A 109 -11.38 12.83 -28.78
CA GLU A 109 -10.15 12.14 -29.17
C GLU A 109 -8.92 13.06 -29.14
N ILE A 110 -9.06 14.26 -29.72
CA ILE A 110 -7.99 15.26 -29.83
C ILE A 110 -7.93 16.23 -28.64
N VAL A 111 -8.88 16.15 -27.71
CA VAL A 111 -8.89 17.06 -26.56
C VAL A 111 -7.78 16.68 -25.59
N ARG A 112 -6.96 17.67 -25.24
CA ARG A 112 -5.90 17.52 -24.23
C ARG A 112 -6.52 17.09 -22.89
N LYS A 113 -6.09 15.95 -22.38
CA LYS A 113 -6.56 15.41 -21.09
C LYS A 113 -5.71 15.95 -19.93
N PRO A 114 -6.28 16.11 -18.72
CA PRO A 114 -5.50 16.44 -17.54
C PRO A 114 -4.40 15.41 -17.30
N LYS A 115 -3.24 15.86 -16.80
CA LYS A 115 -2.16 14.96 -16.43
C LYS A 115 -2.64 14.01 -15.33
N PRO A 116 -2.33 12.70 -15.41
CA PRO A 116 -2.60 11.80 -14.31
C PRO A 116 -1.84 12.28 -13.08
N SER A 117 -2.49 12.21 -11.92
CA SER A 117 -1.83 12.54 -10.66
C SER A 117 -0.65 11.59 -10.43
N PRO A 118 0.45 12.08 -9.83
CA PRO A 118 1.54 11.20 -9.44
C PRO A 118 1.03 10.11 -8.48
N GLY A 119 1.68 8.95 -8.53
CA GLY A 119 1.43 7.89 -7.56
C GLY A 119 1.72 8.38 -6.14
N ARG A 120 1.10 7.75 -5.14
CA ARG A 120 1.41 8.03 -3.73
C ARG A 120 2.68 7.29 -3.35
N ASP A 121 3.58 7.99 -2.66
CA ASP A 121 4.84 7.42 -2.13
C ASP A 121 4.85 7.40 -0.59
N ARG A 122 3.66 7.46 0.02
CA ARG A 122 3.48 7.39 1.47
C ARG A 122 3.83 5.99 1.99
N ARG A 123 4.85 5.90 2.84
CA ARG A 123 5.28 4.68 3.56
C ARG A 123 4.73 4.68 4.98
N LEU A 124 4.37 3.53 5.53
CA LEU A 124 3.96 3.41 6.94
C LEU A 124 5.21 3.49 7.83
N THR A 125 5.22 4.38 8.81
CA THR A 125 6.35 4.47 9.75
C THR A 125 6.24 3.44 10.87
N SER A 126 7.37 3.05 11.47
CA SER A 126 7.39 2.09 12.59
C SER A 126 6.56 2.57 13.79
N SER A 127 6.56 3.88 14.08
CA SER A 127 5.73 4.48 15.13
C SER A 127 4.23 4.38 14.82
N GLU A 128 3.83 4.65 13.59
CA GLU A 128 2.43 4.48 13.15
C GLU A 128 1.98 3.02 13.18
N GLU A 129 2.84 2.10 12.72
CA GLU A 129 2.58 0.67 12.76
C GLU A 129 2.32 0.18 14.18
N ARG A 130 3.20 0.54 15.14
CA ARG A 130 3.03 0.17 16.55
C ARG A 130 1.72 0.72 17.12
N ARG A 131 1.42 2.01 16.86
CA ARG A 131 0.19 2.66 17.35
C ARG A 131 -1.07 2.02 16.77
N LEU A 132 -1.10 1.76 15.46
CA LEU A 132 -2.22 1.09 14.80
C LEU A 132 -2.39 -0.35 15.27
N SER A 133 -1.30 -1.11 15.35
CA SER A 133 -1.28 -2.48 15.85
C SER A 133 -1.88 -2.57 17.25
N LYS A 134 -1.39 -1.76 18.21
CA LYS A 134 -1.92 -1.71 19.58
C LYS A 134 -3.38 -1.27 19.62
N TYR A 135 -3.76 -0.29 18.79
CA TYR A 135 -5.14 0.20 18.73
C TYR A 135 -6.13 -0.87 18.30
N PHE A 136 -5.78 -1.68 17.29
CA PHE A 136 -6.63 -2.75 16.78
C PHE A 136 -6.65 -3.97 17.71
N GLN A 137 -5.50 -4.36 18.26
CA GLN A 137 -5.35 -5.54 19.14
C GLN A 137 -6.35 -5.54 20.30
N VAL A 138 -6.56 -4.38 20.93
CA VAL A 138 -7.44 -4.24 22.11
C VAL A 138 -8.93 -4.16 21.73
N ARG A 139 -9.25 -3.87 20.46
CA ARG A 139 -10.62 -3.56 20.03
C ARG A 139 -11.29 -4.64 19.22
N ASN A 140 -10.56 -5.23 18.28
CA ASN A 140 -11.15 -6.14 17.32
C ASN A 140 -10.05 -7.00 16.66
N THR A 141 -10.11 -8.30 16.91
CA THR A 141 -9.14 -9.27 16.38
C THR A 141 -9.16 -9.32 14.85
N GLU A 142 -10.33 -9.22 14.19
CA GLU A 142 -10.38 -9.19 12.72
C GLU A 142 -9.65 -7.96 12.15
N LEU A 143 -9.85 -6.76 12.72
CA LEU A 143 -9.13 -5.56 12.27
C LEU A 143 -7.61 -5.68 12.47
N TYR A 144 -7.21 -6.28 13.59
CA TYR A 144 -5.80 -6.55 13.87
C TYR A 144 -5.20 -7.49 12.82
N THR A 145 -5.89 -8.62 12.54
CA THR A 145 -5.47 -9.59 11.53
C THR A 145 -5.49 -9.00 10.12
N ILE A 146 -6.53 -8.25 9.72
CA ILE A 146 -6.60 -7.58 8.42
C ILE A 146 -5.42 -6.61 8.22
N PHE A 147 -5.10 -5.82 9.26
CA PHE A 147 -4.01 -4.85 9.21
C PHE A 147 -2.66 -5.54 8.97
N HIS A 148 -2.35 -6.58 9.75
CA HIS A 148 -1.08 -7.30 9.62
C HIS A 148 -1.02 -8.15 8.35
N LEU A 149 -2.11 -8.80 7.94
CA LEU A 149 -2.15 -9.52 6.67
C LEU A 149 -1.87 -8.60 5.47
N ALA A 150 -2.33 -7.35 5.49
CA ALA A 150 -2.01 -6.40 4.43
C ALA A 150 -0.50 -6.11 4.34
N LEU A 151 0.20 -6.06 5.48
CA LEU A 151 1.64 -5.84 5.56
C LEU A 151 2.46 -7.08 5.18
N GLU A 152 1.97 -8.27 5.52
CA GLU A 152 2.67 -9.54 5.27
C GLU A 152 2.50 -10.05 3.83
N THR A 153 1.35 -9.79 3.20
CA THR A 153 0.99 -10.37 1.89
C THR A 153 0.98 -9.35 0.75
N GLY A 154 0.82 -8.07 1.07
CA GLY A 154 0.60 -7.02 0.08
C GLY A 154 -0.72 -7.17 -0.71
N MET A 155 -1.68 -8.00 -0.27
CA MET A 155 -2.97 -8.17 -0.93
C MET A 155 -3.77 -6.86 -1.03
N ARG A 156 -4.66 -6.76 -2.03
CA ARG A 156 -5.60 -5.63 -2.11
C ARG A 156 -6.64 -5.76 -1.00
N GLN A 157 -7.14 -4.64 -0.47
CA GLN A 157 -8.21 -4.63 0.54
C GLN A 157 -9.38 -5.56 0.18
N GLY A 158 -9.85 -5.50 -1.07
CA GLY A 158 -10.95 -6.35 -1.52
C GLY A 158 -10.61 -7.83 -1.52
N GLU A 159 -9.35 -8.20 -1.79
CA GLU A 159 -8.89 -9.59 -1.76
C GLU A 159 -8.84 -10.11 -0.31
N ILE A 160 -8.35 -9.29 0.63
CA ILE A 160 -8.29 -9.65 2.06
C ILE A 160 -9.71 -9.86 2.61
N LEU A 161 -10.59 -8.88 2.39
CA LEU A 161 -11.96 -8.92 2.92
C LEU A 161 -12.84 -10.00 2.27
N SER A 162 -12.43 -10.57 1.14
CA SER A 162 -13.14 -11.65 0.47
C SER A 162 -12.51 -13.02 0.69
N LEU A 163 -11.52 -13.13 1.58
CA LEU A 163 -10.92 -14.42 1.92
C LEU A 163 -11.97 -15.37 2.48
N GLN A 164 -11.85 -16.63 2.10
CA GLN A 164 -12.72 -17.71 2.52
C GLN A 164 -11.85 -18.87 3.06
N TRP A 165 -12.30 -19.51 4.13
CA TRP A 165 -11.53 -20.53 4.83
C TRP A 165 -11.20 -21.74 3.94
N GLU A 166 -12.14 -22.15 3.09
CA GLU A 166 -11.98 -23.26 2.13
C GLU A 166 -10.90 -23.00 1.08
N HIS A 167 -10.47 -21.73 0.91
CA HIS A 167 -9.41 -21.34 -0.02
C HIS A 167 -8.07 -21.08 0.67
N ILE A 168 -7.93 -21.43 1.95
CA ILE A 168 -6.69 -21.21 2.71
C ILE A 168 -6.12 -22.55 3.15
N ASP A 169 -4.94 -22.86 2.63
CA ASP A 169 -4.13 -23.97 3.08
C ASP A 169 -3.08 -23.46 4.09
N LEU A 170 -3.40 -23.56 5.39
CA LEU A 170 -2.49 -23.14 6.46
C LEU A 170 -1.28 -24.07 6.63
N GLN A 171 -1.39 -25.33 6.19
CA GLN A 171 -0.32 -26.31 6.28
C GLN A 171 0.79 -25.97 5.28
N HIS A 172 0.44 -25.78 4.01
CA HIS A 172 1.38 -25.36 2.96
C HIS A 172 1.64 -23.86 2.96
N GLY A 173 0.79 -23.08 3.65
CA GLY A 173 0.93 -21.64 3.80
C GLY A 173 0.58 -20.87 2.54
N VAL A 174 -0.57 -21.19 1.94
CA VAL A 174 -1.04 -20.58 0.70
C VAL A 174 -2.50 -20.16 0.86
N ALA A 175 -2.81 -18.93 0.46
CA ALA A 175 -4.19 -18.47 0.27
C ALA A 175 -4.49 -18.40 -1.22
N HIS A 176 -5.43 -19.22 -1.68
CA HIS A 176 -5.94 -19.19 -3.04
C HIS A 176 -6.93 -18.03 -3.21
N LEU A 177 -6.71 -17.19 -4.20
CA LEU A 177 -7.65 -16.11 -4.54
C LEU A 177 -8.43 -16.50 -5.80
N PRO A 178 -9.66 -17.03 -5.66
CA PRO A 178 -10.52 -17.28 -6.82
C PRO A 178 -10.87 -15.96 -7.49
N VAL A 179 -11.25 -16.00 -8.78
CA VAL A 179 -11.44 -14.84 -9.66
C VAL A 179 -12.01 -13.63 -8.92
N THR A 180 -11.14 -12.68 -8.57
CA THR A 180 -11.57 -11.48 -7.85
C THR A 180 -12.07 -10.42 -8.84
N LYS A 181 -12.82 -9.44 -8.32
CA LYS A 181 -13.49 -8.37 -9.08
C LYS A 181 -12.59 -7.67 -10.13
N ASN A 182 -11.25 -7.67 -9.98
CA ASN A 182 -10.27 -7.06 -10.90
C ASN A 182 -9.00 -7.92 -11.14
N GLY A 183 -8.95 -9.17 -10.66
CA GLY A 183 -7.72 -9.96 -10.60
C GLY A 183 -7.75 -11.20 -11.50
N SER A 184 -6.57 -11.68 -11.87
CA SER A 184 -6.38 -13.06 -12.28
C SER A 184 -6.47 -13.97 -11.06
N VAL A 185 -6.81 -15.24 -11.28
CA VAL A 185 -6.59 -16.29 -10.28
C VAL A 185 -5.12 -16.25 -9.87
N ARG A 186 -4.85 -16.33 -8.57
CA ARG A 186 -3.49 -16.41 -8.06
C ARG A 186 -3.45 -16.95 -6.64
N ASP A 187 -2.33 -17.58 -6.33
CA ASP A 187 -1.99 -18.03 -5.00
C ASP A 187 -1.11 -17.01 -4.31
N VAL A 188 -1.41 -16.73 -3.05
CA VAL A 188 -0.64 -15.80 -2.22
C VAL A 188 0.06 -16.60 -1.12
N PRO A 189 1.39 -16.62 -1.09
CA PRO A 189 2.11 -17.27 -0.01
C PRO A 189 1.92 -16.50 1.30
N LEU A 190 1.74 -17.24 2.38
CA LEU A 190 1.54 -16.73 3.73
C LEU A 190 2.82 -16.92 4.54
N SER A 191 3.37 -15.81 5.03
CA SER A 191 4.48 -15.85 5.98
C SER A 191 4.08 -16.62 7.25
N ARG A 192 5.06 -17.06 8.05
CA ARG A 192 4.77 -17.69 9.36
C ARG A 192 3.90 -16.78 10.23
N ARG A 193 4.15 -15.47 10.20
CA ARG A 193 3.35 -14.49 10.93
C ARG A 193 1.92 -14.40 10.40
N ALA A 194 1.73 -14.34 9.08
CA ALA A 194 0.41 -14.33 8.47
C ALA A 194 -0.41 -15.58 8.85
N ARG A 195 0.22 -16.76 8.86
CA ARG A 195 -0.42 -18.01 9.29
C ARG A 195 -0.82 -17.98 10.75
N ASN A 196 0.07 -17.55 11.64
CA ASN A 196 -0.24 -17.44 13.07
C ASN A 196 -1.44 -16.52 13.33
N LEU A 197 -1.50 -15.37 12.65
CA LEU A 197 -2.62 -14.43 12.78
C LEU A 197 -3.96 -15.01 12.29
N LEU A 198 -3.93 -15.91 11.30
CA LEU A 198 -5.12 -16.62 10.84
C LEU A 198 -5.51 -17.73 11.83
N HIS A 199 -4.54 -18.43 12.42
CA HIS A 199 -4.78 -19.45 13.46
C HIS A 199 -5.41 -18.87 14.74
N GLU A 200 -5.16 -17.59 15.06
CA GLU A 200 -5.79 -16.90 16.19
C GLU A 200 -7.28 -16.62 15.99
N LEU A 201 -7.79 -16.73 14.75
CA LEU A 201 -9.21 -16.60 14.47
C LEU A 201 -9.92 -17.96 14.61
N PRO A 202 -11.24 -17.98 14.88
CA PRO A 202 -12.02 -19.20 14.86
C PRO A 202 -12.04 -19.81 13.44
N VAL A 203 -11.19 -20.80 13.21
CA VAL A 203 -11.07 -21.50 11.92
C VAL A 203 -12.36 -22.27 11.64
N GLN A 204 -12.87 -22.16 10.42
CA GLN A 204 -14.06 -22.88 9.95
C GLN A 204 -13.69 -23.73 8.72
N LEU A 205 -14.50 -24.74 8.41
CA LEU A 205 -14.29 -25.56 7.21
C LEU A 205 -14.57 -24.77 5.92
N SER A 206 -15.53 -23.86 5.97
CA SER A 206 -15.95 -23.03 4.83
C SER A 206 -16.56 -21.73 5.31
N GLY A 207 -16.56 -20.70 4.46
CA GLY A 207 -17.16 -19.40 4.73
C GLY A 207 -16.14 -18.27 4.79
N THR A 208 -16.62 -17.05 4.99
CA THR A 208 -15.78 -15.85 5.01
C THR A 208 -14.87 -15.81 6.22
N VAL A 209 -13.60 -15.47 6.02
CA VAL A 209 -12.63 -15.25 7.11
C VAL A 209 -12.94 -13.98 7.91
N PHE A 210 -13.43 -12.95 7.22
CA PHE A 210 -13.74 -11.64 7.82
C PHE A 210 -15.18 -11.24 7.55
N HIS A 211 -15.84 -10.66 8.56
CA HIS A 211 -17.23 -10.20 8.46
C HIS A 211 -17.33 -8.74 8.01
N TYR A 212 -16.19 -8.07 7.84
CA TYR A 212 -16.13 -6.69 7.38
C TYR A 212 -16.47 -6.53 5.90
N LYS A 213 -17.60 -5.86 5.62
CA LYS A 213 -17.87 -5.29 4.29
C LYS A 213 -16.94 -4.09 4.02
N SER A 214 -16.65 -3.82 2.74
CA SER A 214 -15.72 -2.75 2.33
C SER A 214 -16.07 -1.37 2.89
N THR A 215 -17.37 -1.03 2.99
CA THR A 215 -17.84 0.25 3.55
C THR A 215 -17.59 0.33 5.06
N GLY A 216 -17.96 -0.72 5.79
CA GLY A 216 -17.73 -0.82 7.24
C GLY A 216 -16.24 -0.74 7.59
N PHE A 217 -15.41 -1.49 6.85
CA PHE A 217 -13.95 -1.45 7.01
C PHE A 217 -13.37 -0.05 6.78
N LYS A 218 -13.77 0.63 5.69
CA LYS A 218 -13.29 1.99 5.40
C LYS A 218 -13.66 2.98 6.51
N SER A 219 -14.84 2.83 7.10
CA SER A 219 -15.25 3.63 8.25
C SER A 219 -14.38 3.34 9.48
N ALA A 220 -14.16 2.06 9.81
CA ALA A 220 -13.31 1.66 10.93
C ALA A 220 -11.86 2.17 10.78
N TRP A 221 -11.28 2.02 9.58
CA TRP A 221 -9.95 2.55 9.26
C TRP A 221 -9.88 4.08 9.46
N ARG A 222 -10.86 4.83 8.94
CA ARG A 222 -10.91 6.29 9.11
C ARG A 222 -11.00 6.69 10.58
N VAL A 223 -11.82 6.01 11.38
CA VAL A 223 -11.96 6.27 12.81
C VAL A 223 -10.64 6.02 13.55
N ALA A 224 -9.94 4.93 13.23
CA ALA A 224 -8.63 4.63 13.82
C ALA A 224 -7.62 5.75 13.55
N LEU A 225 -7.49 6.20 12.29
CA LEU A 225 -6.59 7.29 11.95
C LEU A 225 -6.93 8.61 12.65
N GLN A 226 -8.22 8.94 12.75
CA GLN A 226 -8.69 10.14 13.47
C GLN A 226 -8.34 10.07 14.96
N LYS A 227 -8.59 8.92 15.61
CA LYS A 227 -8.30 8.73 17.05
C LYS A 227 -6.80 8.76 17.33
N LEU A 228 -5.99 8.22 16.43
CA LEU A 228 -4.53 8.17 16.56
C LEU A 228 -3.81 9.41 16.01
N LYS A 229 -4.57 10.38 15.46
CA LYS A 229 -4.02 11.58 14.79
C LYS A 229 -2.97 11.23 13.72
N ILE A 230 -3.26 10.21 12.91
CA ILE A 230 -2.40 9.80 11.79
C ILE A 230 -2.93 10.46 10.52
N GLU A 231 -2.08 11.27 9.90
CA GLU A 231 -2.45 12.04 8.73
C GLU A 231 -2.00 11.38 7.42
N ASN A 232 -2.82 11.59 6.38
CA ASN A 232 -2.52 11.23 5.00
C ASN A 232 -2.08 9.76 4.80
N LEU A 233 -2.62 8.82 5.59
CA LEU A 233 -2.40 7.39 5.41
C LEU A 233 -3.68 6.73 4.89
N HIS A 234 -3.59 6.03 3.76
CA HIS A 234 -4.66 5.19 3.24
C HIS A 234 -4.35 3.72 3.50
N PHE A 235 -5.38 2.89 3.64
CA PHE A 235 -5.16 1.46 3.80
C PHE A 235 -4.39 0.84 2.61
N HIS A 236 -4.57 1.38 1.40
CA HIS A 236 -3.81 0.94 0.23
C HIS A 236 -2.30 1.24 0.33
N ASP A 237 -1.89 2.22 1.15
CA ASP A 237 -0.48 2.52 1.37
C ASP A 237 0.22 1.35 2.12
N LEU A 238 -0.53 0.51 2.85
CA LEU A 238 0.01 -0.72 3.46
C LEU A 238 0.46 -1.74 2.42
N ARG A 239 -0.21 -1.79 1.26
CA ARG A 239 0.25 -2.62 0.15
C ARG A 239 1.55 -2.09 -0.43
N HIS A 240 1.69 -0.77 -0.57
CA HIS A 240 2.95 -0.15 -1.00
C HIS A 240 4.07 -0.46 0.00
N GLU A 241 3.77 -0.37 1.30
CA GLU A 241 4.67 -0.75 2.38
C GLU A 241 5.11 -2.22 2.29
N ALA A 242 4.17 -3.15 2.13
CA ALA A 242 4.44 -4.57 2.01
C ALA A 242 5.35 -4.88 0.81
N ILE A 243 5.07 -4.30 -0.35
CA ILE A 243 5.90 -4.51 -1.55
C ILE A 243 7.31 -3.98 -1.34
N SER A 244 7.45 -2.78 -0.77
CA SER A 244 8.76 -2.24 -0.41
C SER A 244 9.51 -3.18 0.53
N ARG A 245 8.86 -3.73 1.56
CA ARG A 245 9.48 -4.72 2.47
C ARG A 245 9.93 -5.97 1.71
N LEU A 246 9.11 -6.50 0.81
CA LEU A 246 9.48 -7.67 -0.01
C LEU A 246 10.73 -7.42 -0.86
N PHE A 247 10.89 -6.21 -1.42
CA PHE A 247 12.12 -5.83 -2.10
C PHE A 247 13.31 -5.67 -1.15
N GLU A 248 13.08 -5.09 0.03
CA GLU A 248 14.10 -4.88 1.07
C GLU A 248 14.63 -6.19 1.67
N LEU A 249 13.86 -7.29 1.62
CA LEU A 249 14.35 -8.62 1.98
C LEU A 249 15.55 -9.07 1.13
N GLY A 250 15.67 -8.59 -0.11
CA GLY A 250 16.77 -8.88 -1.02
C GLY A 250 16.82 -10.32 -1.56
N THR A 251 16.01 -11.24 -1.01
CA THR A 251 15.92 -12.65 -1.40
C THR A 251 15.03 -12.88 -2.62
N LEU A 252 14.00 -12.04 -2.80
CA LEU A 252 13.04 -12.16 -3.87
C LEU A 252 13.48 -11.38 -5.11
N ASN A 253 13.23 -11.94 -6.28
CA ASN A 253 13.36 -11.27 -7.55
C ASN A 253 12.07 -10.50 -7.92
N VAL A 254 12.15 -9.63 -8.94
CA VAL A 254 11.03 -8.76 -9.35
C VAL A 254 9.80 -9.58 -9.77
N MET A 255 9.98 -10.73 -10.40
CA MET A 255 8.90 -11.60 -10.86
C MET A 255 8.20 -12.29 -9.69
N GLU A 256 8.95 -12.75 -8.70
CA GLU A 256 8.39 -13.32 -7.47
C GLU A 256 7.58 -12.27 -6.71
N VAL A 257 8.12 -11.06 -6.53
CA VAL A 257 7.37 -9.96 -5.91
C VAL A 257 6.12 -9.62 -6.73
N ALA A 258 6.19 -9.64 -8.07
CA ALA A 258 5.04 -9.41 -8.94
C ALA A 258 3.96 -10.49 -8.80
N ALA A 259 4.34 -11.76 -8.66
CA ALA A 259 3.44 -12.89 -8.43
C ALA A 259 2.75 -12.77 -7.07
N ILE A 260 3.53 -12.57 -6.00
CA ILE A 260 3.05 -12.42 -4.61
C ILE A 260 2.10 -11.22 -4.49
N SER A 261 2.45 -10.09 -5.08
CA SER A 261 1.64 -8.88 -5.01
C SER A 261 0.53 -8.82 -6.08
N GLY A 262 0.62 -9.57 -7.18
CA GLY A 262 -0.42 -9.62 -8.22
C GLY A 262 -0.42 -8.39 -9.11
N HIS A 263 0.78 -7.94 -9.51
CA HIS A 263 0.97 -6.90 -10.52
C HIS A 263 1.02 -7.52 -11.90
N LYS A 264 0.14 -7.06 -12.80
CA LYS A 264 0.13 -7.50 -14.21
C LYS A 264 1.24 -6.88 -15.05
N SER A 265 1.76 -5.71 -14.63
CA SER A 265 2.82 -5.00 -15.34
C SER A 265 3.94 -4.66 -14.38
N LEU A 266 5.16 -5.03 -14.76
CA LEU A 266 6.38 -4.76 -13.99
C LEU A 266 6.68 -3.26 -13.90
N ASN A 267 6.15 -2.44 -14.83
CA ASN A 267 6.28 -0.98 -14.75
C ASN A 267 5.69 -0.41 -13.45
N MET A 268 4.68 -1.06 -12.87
CA MET A 268 4.13 -0.66 -11.57
C MET A 268 5.11 -0.90 -10.42
N LEU A 269 6.06 -1.83 -10.58
CA LEU A 269 7.07 -2.16 -9.59
C LEU A 269 8.36 -1.37 -9.72
N LYS A 270 8.57 -0.65 -10.83
CA LYS A 270 9.79 0.13 -11.12
C LYS A 270 10.18 1.10 -10.00
N ARG A 271 9.19 1.63 -9.27
CA ARG A 271 9.41 2.54 -8.12
C ARG A 271 10.03 1.86 -6.89
N TYR A 272 9.96 0.53 -6.80
CA TYR A 272 10.54 -0.25 -5.71
C TYR A 272 11.89 -0.86 -6.08
N THR A 273 12.18 -0.94 -7.37
CA THR A 273 13.44 -1.46 -7.90
C THR A 273 14.55 -0.41 -7.89
N HIS A 274 14.47 0.63 -7.06
CA HIS A 274 15.63 1.48 -6.77
C HIS A 274 16.64 0.66 -5.95
N LEU A 275 17.23 -0.31 -6.64
CA LEU A 275 18.33 -1.13 -6.17
C LEU A 275 19.45 -0.15 -5.83
N ARG A 276 19.66 0.07 -4.53
CA ARG A 276 20.83 0.82 -4.10
C ARG A 276 22.03 -0.01 -4.53
N ALA A 277 22.99 0.57 -5.26
CA ALA A 277 24.10 -0.16 -5.88
C ALA A 277 24.82 -1.11 -4.89
N TYR A 278 24.92 -0.74 -3.61
CA TYR A 278 25.49 -1.60 -2.57
C TYR A 278 24.74 -2.93 -2.35
N GLN A 279 23.42 -2.99 -2.59
CA GLN A 279 22.63 -4.23 -2.51
C GLN A 279 22.91 -5.17 -3.68
N LEU A 280 23.41 -4.63 -4.80
CA LEU A 280 23.88 -5.42 -5.93
C LEU A 280 25.30 -5.91 -5.71
N VAL A 281 26.15 -5.12 -5.04
CA VAL A 281 27.51 -5.53 -4.64
C VAL A 281 27.47 -6.83 -3.82
N SER A 282 26.60 -6.92 -2.80
CA SER A 282 26.44 -8.16 -2.01
C SER A 282 25.89 -9.36 -2.81
N LYS A 283 25.22 -9.11 -3.95
CA LYS A 283 24.80 -10.16 -4.88
C LYS A 283 25.94 -10.61 -5.80
N LEU A 284 26.79 -9.68 -6.23
CA LEU A 284 27.99 -9.95 -7.05
C LEU A 284 29.11 -10.63 -6.23
N ASP A 285 29.23 -10.31 -4.95
CA ASP A 285 30.23 -10.89 -4.02
C ASP A 285 29.86 -12.29 -3.51
N THR A 286 29.04 -13.03 -4.27
CA THR A 286 28.39 -14.30 -3.92
C THR A 286 29.33 -15.38 -3.38
N ARG A 287 30.64 -15.27 -3.63
CA ARG A 287 31.67 -16.20 -3.14
C ARG A 287 32.08 -16.03 -1.68
N ARG A 288 31.58 -15.03 -0.93
CA ARG A 288 31.89 -14.81 0.51
C ARG A 288 30.71 -15.04 1.48
N ARG A 289 29.67 -15.76 1.04
CA ARG A 289 28.31 -15.64 1.60
C ARG A 289 27.99 -16.23 2.98
N GLN A 290 28.87 -16.97 3.65
CA GLN A 290 28.52 -17.50 4.98
C GLN A 290 28.91 -16.57 6.14
N SER A 291 29.96 -15.76 5.99
CA SER A 291 30.49 -14.94 7.09
C SER A 291 29.85 -13.54 7.21
N GLN A 292 29.28 -12.97 6.14
CA GLN A 292 28.74 -11.59 6.16
C GLN A 292 27.26 -11.44 6.54
N LYS A 293 26.44 -12.49 6.46
CA LYS A 293 25.02 -12.42 6.91
C LYS A 293 24.87 -12.26 8.42
N ILE A 294 25.87 -12.72 9.17
CA ILE A 294 25.94 -12.63 10.62
C ILE A 294 26.31 -11.19 11.02
N ALA A 295 27.25 -10.56 10.32
CA ALA A 295 27.76 -9.22 10.65
C ALA A 295 26.68 -8.12 10.69
N THR A 296 25.64 -8.18 9.86
CA THR A 296 24.53 -7.19 9.89
C THR A 296 23.66 -7.26 11.13
N TYR A 297 23.70 -8.36 11.89
CA TYR A 297 22.96 -8.49 13.16
C TYR A 297 23.72 -7.90 14.35
N PHE A 298 25.04 -7.71 14.23
CA PHE A 298 25.90 -7.32 15.34
C PHE A 298 26.44 -5.91 15.12
N VAL A 299 25.52 -4.94 15.06
CA VAL A 299 25.84 -3.51 14.97
C VAL A 299 25.82 -2.87 16.36
N PRO A 300 26.56 -1.76 16.58
CA PRO A 300 26.51 -1.03 17.84
C PRO A 300 25.13 -0.37 18.09
N TYR A 301 24.69 -0.34 19.35
CA TYR A 301 23.45 0.32 19.77
C TYR A 301 23.71 1.51 20.71
N PRO A 302 22.91 2.58 20.62
CA PRO A 302 22.97 3.66 21.58
C PRO A 302 22.48 3.17 22.97
N ALA A 303 23.17 3.63 24.01
CA ALA A 303 22.81 3.41 25.40
C ALA A 303 23.03 4.68 26.21
N ILE A 304 22.37 4.77 27.36
CA ILE A 304 22.57 5.82 28.35
C ILE A 304 23.47 5.26 29.44
N LEU A 305 24.56 5.96 29.75
CA LEU A 305 25.43 5.66 30.89
C LEU A 305 25.11 6.62 32.04
N GLU A 306 24.68 6.07 33.17
CA GLU A 306 24.43 6.83 34.41
C GLU A 306 25.46 6.45 35.48
N GLU A 307 26.00 7.46 36.14
CA GLU A 307 26.90 7.31 37.30
C GLU A 307 26.10 7.58 38.57
N ALA A 308 26.02 6.58 39.46
CA ALA A 308 25.26 6.66 40.70
C ALA A 308 26.12 6.16 41.87
N GLY A 309 26.98 7.03 42.41
CA GLY A 309 27.94 6.69 43.45
C GLY A 309 29.06 5.80 42.88
N ASP A 310 29.38 4.70 43.55
CA ASP A 310 30.42 3.75 43.12
C ASP A 310 29.97 2.75 42.03
N VAL A 311 28.82 3.00 41.39
CA VAL A 311 28.23 2.07 40.40
C VAL A 311 27.86 2.81 39.12
N PHE A 312 28.29 2.25 37.99
CA PHE A 312 27.93 2.68 36.65
C PHE A 312 26.78 1.82 36.11
N ARG A 313 25.74 2.44 35.56
CA ARG A 313 24.61 1.75 34.93
C ARG A 313 24.52 2.08 33.45
N VAL A 314 24.30 1.06 32.62
CA VAL A 314 24.09 1.20 31.18
C VAL A 314 22.67 0.76 30.85
N HIS A 315 21.90 1.63 30.20
CA HIS A 315 20.55 1.35 29.73
C HIS A 315 20.47 1.33 28.21
N LEU A 316 20.07 0.20 27.62
CA LEU A 316 19.92 0.03 26.18
C LEU A 316 18.54 0.50 25.72
N HIS A 317 18.45 1.75 25.26
CA HIS A 317 17.20 2.45 24.97
C HIS A 317 16.30 1.75 23.93
N ASP A 318 16.88 1.05 22.96
CA ASP A 318 16.13 0.39 21.89
C ASP A 318 15.56 -0.99 22.30
N PHE A 319 15.86 -1.46 23.52
CA PHE A 319 15.40 -2.74 24.04
C PHE A 319 14.64 -2.57 25.36
N ASP A 320 13.40 -3.04 25.40
CA ASP A 320 12.55 -2.91 26.57
C ASP A 320 13.16 -3.60 27.80
N GLY A 321 13.57 -2.80 28.79
CA GLY A 321 13.97 -3.29 30.12
C GLY A 321 15.39 -3.85 30.23
N ILE A 322 16.27 -3.62 29.26
CA ILE A 322 17.68 -4.05 29.38
C ILE A 322 18.51 -2.95 30.05
N SER A 323 18.87 -3.19 31.31
CA SER A 323 19.82 -2.38 32.08
C SER A 323 20.84 -3.27 32.76
N VAL A 324 22.11 -2.86 32.75
CA VAL A 324 23.20 -3.55 33.45
C VAL A 324 23.98 -2.58 34.32
N SER A 325 24.69 -3.10 35.32
CA SER A 325 25.53 -2.31 36.22
C SER A 325 26.92 -2.90 36.36
N GLY A 326 27.91 -2.06 36.64
CA GLY A 326 29.27 -2.49 36.97
C GLY A 326 29.96 -1.49 37.90
N ASP A 327 30.96 -1.99 38.62
CA ASP A 327 31.72 -1.21 39.62
C ASP A 327 32.66 -0.18 38.95
N THR A 328 32.97 -0.38 37.67
CA THR A 328 33.69 0.57 36.83
C THR A 328 32.94 0.80 35.53
N ARG A 329 33.19 1.94 34.89
CA ARG A 329 32.61 2.27 33.57
C ARG A 329 32.89 1.17 32.54
N GLU A 330 34.11 0.65 32.51
CA GLU A 330 34.53 -0.43 31.61
C GLU A 330 33.78 -1.72 31.89
N SER A 331 33.69 -2.12 33.16
CA SER A 331 32.94 -3.32 33.58
C SER A 331 31.45 -3.24 33.20
N ALA A 332 30.83 -2.07 33.38
CA ALA A 332 29.44 -1.84 32.98
C ALA A 332 29.25 -1.90 31.46
N MET A 333 30.19 -1.35 30.68
CA MET A 333 30.17 -1.39 29.21
C MET A 333 30.39 -2.80 28.65
N ASP A 334 31.32 -3.57 29.23
CA ASP A 334 31.58 -4.95 28.81
C ASP A 334 30.39 -5.85 29.14
N THR A 335 29.79 -5.69 30.33
CA THR A 335 28.56 -6.40 30.69
C THR A 335 27.42 -6.05 29.73
N ALA A 336 27.30 -4.78 29.33
CA ALA A 336 26.29 -4.33 28.36
C ALA A 336 26.54 -4.95 26.97
N SER A 337 27.80 -5.03 26.54
CA SER A 337 28.20 -5.67 25.28
C SER A 337 27.80 -7.14 25.25
N VAL A 338 28.07 -7.89 26.31
CA VAL A 338 27.71 -9.31 26.44
C VAL A 338 26.20 -9.50 26.41
N VAL A 339 25.44 -8.68 27.14
CA VAL A 339 23.97 -8.76 27.16
C VAL A 339 23.38 -8.40 25.79
N LEU A 340 23.91 -7.37 25.13
CA LEU A 340 23.51 -6.99 23.78
C LEU A 340 23.78 -8.12 22.79
N LEU A 341 24.98 -8.70 22.80
CA LEU A 341 25.38 -9.81 21.95
C LEU A 341 24.42 -11.00 22.10
N ARG A 342 24.14 -11.40 23.35
CA ARG A 342 23.23 -12.51 23.66
C ARG A 342 21.82 -12.23 23.16
N THR A 343 21.33 -11.00 23.32
CA THR A 343 20.01 -10.58 22.86
C THR A 343 19.89 -10.64 21.35
N LEU A 344 20.87 -10.06 20.64
CA LEU A 344 20.94 -10.07 19.17
C LEU A 344 21.07 -11.49 18.61
N ALA A 345 21.93 -12.32 19.21
CA ALA A 345 22.12 -13.71 18.80
C ALA A 345 20.85 -14.55 18.99
N THR A 346 20.14 -14.36 20.12
CA THR A 346 18.88 -15.07 20.39
C THR A 346 17.78 -14.66 19.41
N ALA A 347 17.66 -13.37 19.13
CA ALA A 347 16.70 -12.86 18.14
C ALA A 347 17.02 -13.39 16.73
N ALA A 348 18.30 -13.38 16.33
CA ALA A 348 18.75 -13.94 15.06
C ALA A 348 18.46 -15.45 14.94
N GLN A 349 18.73 -16.23 15.99
CA GLN A 349 18.43 -17.66 16.03
C GLN A 349 16.94 -17.95 15.86
N ARG A 350 16.07 -17.11 16.42
CA ARG A 350 14.60 -17.24 16.32
C ARG A 350 14.02 -16.66 15.03
N GLY A 351 14.84 -15.99 14.20
CA GLY A 351 14.38 -15.26 13.03
C GLY A 351 13.51 -14.05 13.38
N GLU A 352 13.64 -13.52 14.60
CA GLU A 352 12.92 -12.35 15.08
C GLU A 352 13.58 -11.07 14.55
N ARG A 353 12.77 -10.07 14.23
CA ARG A 353 13.27 -8.78 13.75
C ARG A 353 13.68 -7.93 14.94
N VAL A 354 14.97 -7.56 14.98
CA VAL A 354 15.51 -6.61 15.95
C VAL A 354 15.20 -5.17 15.48
N PRO A 355 14.83 -4.23 16.37
CA PRO A 355 14.71 -2.81 16.01
C PRO A 355 16.03 -2.28 15.44
N PRO A 356 16.06 -1.40 14.43
CA PRO A 356 17.30 -0.73 14.03
C PRO A 356 17.78 0.22 15.14
N PRO A 357 19.11 0.45 15.29
CA PRO A 357 19.64 1.41 16.26
C PRO A 357 19.00 2.79 16.11
N GLY A 358 18.56 3.37 17.23
CA GLY A 358 18.00 4.71 17.32
C GLY A 358 19.06 5.81 17.30
N ASP A 359 18.62 7.06 17.53
CA ASP A 359 19.52 8.20 17.66
C ASP A 359 20.26 8.18 19.02
N LEU A 360 21.48 8.70 19.06
CA LEU A 360 22.26 8.86 20.30
C LEU A 360 21.57 9.85 21.26
N PRO A 361 21.41 9.51 22.55
CA PRO A 361 20.88 10.43 23.56
C PRO A 361 21.76 11.68 23.68
N LEU A 362 21.12 12.85 23.80
CA LEU A 362 21.79 14.16 23.85
C LEU A 362 22.70 14.36 25.07
N ASN A 363 22.47 13.61 26.17
CA ASN A 363 23.28 13.65 27.39
C ASN A 363 23.67 12.23 27.81
N ALA A 364 24.98 11.98 27.98
CA ALA A 364 25.56 10.69 28.41
C ALA A 364 25.29 9.49 27.48
N GLY A 365 25.10 9.74 26.18
CA GLY A 365 24.98 8.71 25.16
C GLY A 365 26.31 7.99 24.89
N VAL A 366 26.30 6.66 24.95
CA VAL A 366 27.43 5.80 24.55
C VAL A 366 26.97 4.77 23.51
N MET A 367 27.88 4.30 22.67
CA MET A 367 27.61 3.19 21.74
C MET A 367 28.12 1.89 22.33
N ILE A 368 27.23 0.89 22.49
CA ILE A 368 27.59 -0.45 22.95
C ILE A 368 27.80 -1.34 21.72
N ASN A 369 29.03 -1.79 21.51
CA ASN A 369 29.37 -2.71 20.43
C ASN A 369 29.22 -4.16 20.91
N PRO A 370 28.39 -5.01 20.28
CA PRO A 370 28.20 -6.40 20.69
C PRO A 370 29.39 -7.33 20.40
N LEU A 371 30.37 -6.91 19.58
CA LEU A 371 31.49 -7.77 19.14
C LEU A 371 32.87 -7.30 19.60
N ALA A 372 32.97 -6.07 20.12
CA ALA A 372 34.21 -5.55 20.65
C ALA A 372 34.04 -5.33 22.15
N GLY A 373 34.91 -5.96 22.96
CA GLY A 373 35.21 -5.43 24.28
C GLY A 373 35.78 -4.03 24.11
N SER A 374 35.21 -3.07 24.83
CA SER A 374 35.68 -1.69 25.00
C SER A 374 36.50 -1.09 23.84
N VAL A 375 35.83 -0.55 22.81
CA VAL A 375 36.44 0.48 21.96
C VAL A 375 35.56 1.72 21.99
N LEU A 376 36.09 2.76 22.67
CA LEU A 376 35.58 4.13 22.62
C LEU A 376 35.45 4.57 21.16
N VAL A 377 34.24 4.94 20.76
CA VAL A 377 34.05 5.95 19.72
C VAL A 377 33.32 7.11 20.38
N CYS A 378 34.09 8.03 20.95
CA CYS A 378 33.60 9.38 21.21
C CYS A 378 33.37 10.05 19.86
N VAL A 379 32.19 10.67 19.69
CA VAL A 379 32.02 11.82 18.81
C VAL A 379 31.80 13.03 19.71
#